data_AF-A0A2H0AFH9-F1
#
_entry.id   AF-A0A2H0AFH9-F1
#
_cell.length_a   1.000
_cell.length_b   1.000
_cell.length_c   1.000
_cell.angle_alpha   90.00
_cell.angle_beta   90.00
_cell.angle_gamma   90.00
#
_symmetry.space_group_name_H-M   'P 1'
#
loop_
_entity.id
_entity.type
_entity.pdbx_description
1 polymer ?
#
loop_
_entity_poly.entity_id
_entity_poly.type
_entity_poly.pdbx_seq_one_letter_code
_entity_poly.pdbx_strand_id
1 'polypeptide(L)' 'MPALSGRPPSLCYETWVFAELSKWKQLQAQKPELYFYRTAASLEVDFLLAGARGLIPVETKSAVRVGSGKRLTLYA' A
#
# COMPACT_ATOMS: atom_id res chain seq x y z
N MET A 1 -6.56 27.38 -16.87
CA MET A 1 -6.10 25.99 -16.71
C MET A 1 -4.83 26.00 -15.87
N PRO A 2 -4.88 25.72 -14.56
CA PRO A 2 -3.67 25.78 -13.73
C PRO A 2 -2.82 24.52 -13.98
N ALA A 3 -1.50 24.72 -13.97
CA ALA A 3 -0.50 23.69 -14.21
C ALA A 3 -0.66 22.52 -13.23
N LEU A 4 -0.83 21.31 -13.77
CA LEU A 4 -0.62 20.09 -13.02
C LEU A 4 0.87 20.05 -12.67
N SER A 5 1.22 20.33 -11.40
CA SER A 5 2.52 19.93 -10.87
C SER A 5 2.76 18.50 -11.33
N GLY A 6 3.89 18.17 -11.97
CA GLY A 6 4.15 16.87 -12.63
C GLY A 6 4.14 15.63 -11.73
N ARG A 7 3.46 15.68 -10.57
CA ARG A 7 3.16 14.57 -9.68
C ARG A 7 1.88 13.87 -10.15
N PRO A 8 1.89 12.54 -10.30
CA PRO A 8 0.67 11.79 -10.57
C PRO A 8 -0.31 11.93 -9.39
N PRO A 9 -1.63 11.98 -9.64
CA PRO A 9 -2.63 11.92 -8.58
C PRO A 9 -2.38 10.72 -7.66
N SER A 10 -2.59 10.88 -6.35
CA SER A 10 -2.35 9.81 -5.35
C SER A 10 -3.05 8.50 -5.72
N LEU A 11 -4.29 8.59 -6.21
CA LEU A 11 -5.07 7.43 -6.67
C LEU A 11 -4.41 6.69 -7.85
N CYS A 12 -3.80 7.40 -8.79
CA CYS A 12 -3.08 6.78 -9.91
C CYS A 12 -1.83 6.04 -9.41
N TYR A 13 -1.14 6.59 -8.41
CA TYR A 13 0.02 5.96 -7.79
C TYR A 13 -0.38 4.73 -6.98
N GLU A 14 -1.41 4.80 -6.15
CA GLU A 14 -1.99 3.66 -5.43
C GLU A 14 -2.37 2.52 -6.39
N THR A 15 -3.06 2.85 -7.49
CA THR A 15 -3.44 1.88 -8.53
C THR A 15 -2.22 1.20 -9.16
N TRP A 16 -1.15 1.97 -9.43
CA TRP A 16 0.08 1.42 -9.96
C TRP A 16 0.76 0.48 -8.96
N VAL A 17 0.85 0.87 -7.68
CA VAL A 17 1.40 0.01 -6.62
C VAL A 17 0.60 -1.29 -6.48
N PHE A 18 -0.73 -1.21 -6.53
CA PHE A 18 -1.60 -2.39 -6.54
C PHE A 18 -1.26 -3.36 -7.68
N ALA A 19 -1.06 -2.85 -8.90
CA ALA A 19 -0.69 -3.66 -10.06
C ALA A 19 0.67 -4.33 -9.88
N GLU A 20 1.67 -3.62 -9.33
CA GLU A 20 2.98 -4.18 -9.05
C GLU A 20 2.93 -5.26 -7.96
N LEU A 21 2.22 -5.02 -6.86
CA LEU A 21 2.03 -6.00 -5.79
C LEU A 21 1.27 -7.24 -6.28
N SER A 22 0.29 -7.05 -7.15
CA SER A 22 -0.49 -8.15 -7.75
C SER A 22 0.37 -9.06 -8.62
N LYS A 23 1.30 -8.47 -9.40
CA LYS A 23 2.29 -9.23 -10.18
C LYS A 23 3.28 -9.94 -9.26
N TRP A 24 3.84 -9.22 -8.29
CA TRP A 24 4.82 -9.78 -7.34
C TRP A 24 4.26 -10.96 -6.54
N LYS A 25 3.01 -10.86 -6.06
CA LYS A 25 2.29 -11.93 -5.34
C LYS A 25 2.28 -13.24 -6.14
N GLN A 26 2.09 -13.18 -7.45
CA GLN A 26 2.03 -14.36 -8.33
C GLN A 26 3.38 -15.07 -8.49
N LEU A 27 4.48 -14.38 -8.20
CA LEU A 27 5.85 -14.91 -8.31
C LEU A 27 6.37 -15.50 -6.99
N GLN A 28 5.57 -15.46 -5.91
CA GLN A 28 5.98 -16.01 -4.61
C GLN A 28 5.69 -17.50 -4.53
N ALA A 29 6.64 -18.28 -3.99
CA ALA A 29 6.45 -19.71 -3.74
C ALA A 29 5.26 -20.00 -2.81
N GLN A 30 5.04 -19.14 -1.82
CA GLN A 30 3.81 -19.09 -1.02
C GLN A 30 3.11 -17.79 -1.34
N LYS A 31 1.98 -17.87 -2.04
CA LYS A 31 1.22 -16.71 -2.50
C LYS A 31 0.59 -15.97 -1.30
N PRO A 32 1.04 -14.77 -0.92
CA PRO A 32 0.39 -14.01 0.13
C PRO A 32 -0.95 -13.47 -0.37
N GLU A 33 -1.95 -13.35 0.49
CA GLU A 33 -3.18 -12.64 0.13
C GLU A 33 -2.98 -11.12 0.17
N LEU A 34 -3.71 -10.40 -0.68
CA LEU A 34 -3.61 -8.94 -0.83
C LEU A 34 -5.01 -8.36 -0.65
N TYR A 35 -5.19 -7.50 0.34
CA TYR A 35 -6.47 -6.89 0.69
C TYR A 35 -6.37 -5.38 0.75
N PHE A 36 -7.50 -4.71 0.54
CA PHE A 36 -7.74 -3.36 1.06
C PHE A 36 -8.26 -3.49 2.48
N TYR A 37 -7.80 -2.65 3.42
CA TYR A 37 -8.15 -2.82 4.83
C TYR A 37 -8.70 -1.53 5.45
N ARG A 38 -9.85 -1.67 6.10
CA ARG A 38 -10.51 -0.62 6.90
C ARG A 38 -11.17 -1.27 8.12
N THR A 39 -11.03 -0.64 9.27
CA THR A 39 -11.74 -1.05 10.51
C THR A 39 -13.07 -0.32 10.65
N ALA A 40 -13.97 -0.83 11.50
CA ALA A 40 -15.19 -0.12 11.89
C ALA A 40 -14.89 1.21 12.64
N ALA A 41 -13.69 1.36 13.19
CA ALA A 41 -13.20 2.61 13.80
C ALA A 41 -12.55 3.56 12.77
N SER A 42 -12.77 3.34 11.47
CA SER A 42 -12.25 4.17 10.37
C SER A 42 -10.71 4.26 10.28
N LEU A 43 -9.98 3.32 10.88
CA LEU A 43 -8.56 3.15 10.58
C LEU A 43 -8.40 2.47 9.23
N GLU A 44 -7.52 3.01 8.39
CA GLU A 44 -7.29 2.59 7.01
C GLU A 44 -5.81 2.27 6.79
N VAL A 45 -5.56 1.29 5.94
CA VAL A 45 -4.25 1.03 5.32
C VAL A 45 -4.53 0.71 3.86
N ASP A 46 -3.79 1.33 2.94
CA ASP A 46 -3.99 1.16 1.49
C ASP A 46 -4.02 -0.32 1.09
N PHE A 47 -3.03 -1.09 1.57
CA PHE A 47 -2.97 -2.53 1.34
C PHE A 47 -2.52 -3.33 2.57
N LEU A 48 -3.03 -4.55 2.68
CA LEU A 48 -2.61 -5.54 3.67
C LEU A 48 -2.17 -6.82 2.96
N LEU A 49 -0.89 -7.17 3.14
CA LEU A 49 -0.36 -8.47 2.72
C LEU A 49 -0.50 -9.47 3.87
N ALA A 50 -1.22 -10.56 3.64
CA ALA A 50 -1.39 -11.64 4.60
C ALA A 50 -0.66 -12.89 4.11
N GLY A 51 0.40 -13.30 4.83
CA GLY A 51 1.17 -14.50 4.52
C GLY A 51 1.30 -15.41 5.73
N ALA A 52 1.99 -16.55 5.55
CA ALA A 52 2.18 -17.54 6.60
C ALA A 52 2.88 -16.99 7.87
N ARG A 53 3.63 -15.89 7.75
CA ARG A 53 4.36 -15.24 8.85
C ARG A 53 3.62 -14.06 9.49
N GLY A 54 2.37 -13.83 9.11
CA GLY A 54 1.54 -12.77 9.62
C GLY A 54 1.20 -11.70 8.59
N LEU A 55 0.94 -10.50 9.10
CA LEU A 55 0.39 -9.39 8.35
C LEU A 55 1.43 -8.29 8.13
N ILE A 56 1.50 -7.77 6.90
CA ILE A 56 2.35 -6.62 6.55
C ILE A 56 1.44 -5.51 6.01
N PRO A 57 1.26 -4.40 6.77
CA PRO A 57 0.57 -3.23 6.27
C PRO A 57 1.45 -2.45 5.29
N VAL A 58 0.86 -1.96 4.20
CA VAL A 58 1.54 -1.16 3.18
C VAL A 58 0.78 0.14 3.00
N GLU A 59 1.46 1.25 3.31
CA GLU A 59 0.99 2.61 3.06
C GLU A 59 1.74 3.19 1.87
N THR A 60 1.03 3.73 0.89
CA THR A 60 1.61 4.30 -0.32
C THR A 60 1.66 5.81 -0.26
N LYS A 61 2.76 6.40 -0.73
CA LYS A 61 2.94 7.85 -0.78
C LYS A 61 3.62 8.26 -2.06
N SER A 62 2.97 9.11 -2.85
CA SER A 62 3.62 9.77 -3.98
C SER A 62 4.36 11.02 -3.50
N ALA A 63 5.69 10.98 -3.56
CA ALA A 63 6.53 12.10 -3.13
C ALA A 63 7.78 12.22 -4.01
N VAL A 64 8.24 13.46 -4.20
CA VAL A 64 9.48 13.76 -4.94
C VAL A 64 10.73 13.42 -4.11
N ARG A 65 10.58 13.32 -2.78
CA ARG A 65 11.62 12.89 -1.83
C ARG A 65 11.02 11.95 -0.81
N VAL A 66 11.78 10.93 -0.44
CA VAL A 66 11.38 9.98 0.63
C VAL A 66 11.57 10.66 1.98
N GLY A 67 10.48 10.81 2.73
CA GLY A 67 10.51 11.21 4.15
C GLY A 67 10.60 9.99 5.08
N SER A 68 10.86 10.21 6.36
CA SER A 68 10.84 9.15 7.37
C SER A 68 9.44 8.52 7.50
N GLY A 69 9.34 7.21 7.28
CA GLY A 69 8.10 6.45 7.48
C GLY A 69 7.77 6.30 8.97
N LYS A 70 6.48 6.29 9.30
CA LYS A 70 6.02 5.94 10.66
C LYS A 70 5.98 4.42 10.78
N ARG A 71 6.58 3.86 11.83
CA ARG A 71 6.36 2.45 12.20
C ARG A 71 4.96 2.33 12.81
N LEU A 72 4.06 1.62 12.14
CA LEU A 72 2.76 1.26 12.71
C LEU A 72 2.92 -0.05 13.48
N THR A 73 2.74 0.01 14.79
CA THR A 73 2.61 -1.19 15.64
C THR A 73 1.12 -1.52 15.72
N LEU A 74 0.69 -2.56 15.01
CA LEU A 74 -0.66 -3.11 15.16
C LEU A 74 -0.65 -4.05 16.37
N TYR A 75 -1.39 -3.72 17.42
CA TYR A 75 -1.66 -4.63 18.53
C TYR A 75 -2.82 -5.54 18.11
N ALA A 76 -2.61 -6.85 18.21
CA ALA A 76 -3.64 -7.88 18.06
C ALA A 76 -4.22 -8.24 19.43
#